data_AF-A0A6P8VSY4-F1
#
_entry.id   AF-A0A6P8VSY4-F1
#
_cell.length_a   1.000
_cell.length_b   1.000
_cell.length_c   1.000
_cell.angle_alpha   90.00
_cell.angle_beta   90.00
_cell.angle_gamma   90.00
#
_symmetry.space_group_name_H-M   'P 1'
#
loop_
_entity.id
_entity.type
_entity.pdbx_description
1 polymer ?
#
loop_
_entity_poly.entity_id
_entity_poly.type
_entity_poly.pdbx_seq_one_letter_code
_entity_poly.pdbx_strand_id
1 'polypeptide(L)'
;MKGRISVLLFLTALCSIAQCSFKKYHFIDELSWLNAQTYCRKLYTDLATVSDMEDMNQLLQTAKDSMEEFGDLAWIGLNFKNWTWSFSDEDNESFYRNWDERQPDNFGGDQMCVKMSEGGLWEDEQCSLRNSFICYDGTGDQRFIWYEQELTWDDAQL
;
A
#
# COMPACT_ATOMS: atom_id res chain seq x y z
N MET A 1 -47.07 31.49 31.52
CA MET A 1 -46.17 30.57 32.24
C MET A 1 -45.45 29.69 31.23
N LYS A 2 -44.13 29.94 31.09
CA LYS A 2 -43.04 29.12 30.53
C LYS A 2 -43.39 27.95 29.58
N GLY A 3 -43.21 28.15 28.28
CA GLY A 3 -42.88 27.09 27.33
C GLY A 3 -41.37 27.06 27.12
N ARG A 4 -40.70 25.96 27.48
CA ARG A 4 -39.24 25.80 27.40
C ARG A 4 -38.87 25.50 25.95
N ILE A 5 -38.08 26.38 25.32
CA ILE A 5 -37.43 26.12 24.04
C ILE A 5 -36.26 25.18 24.34
N SER A 6 -36.40 23.91 24.01
CA SER A 6 -35.29 22.94 24.08
C SER A 6 -34.40 23.15 22.86
N VAL A 7 -33.27 23.83 23.04
CA VAL A 7 -32.22 23.90 22.03
C VAL A 7 -31.47 22.57 22.07
N LEU A 8 -31.79 21.67 21.12
CA LEU A 8 -31.01 20.47 20.89
C LEU A 8 -29.68 20.88 20.23
N LEU A 9 -28.66 21.10 21.05
CA LEU A 9 -27.28 21.15 20.59
C LEU A 9 -26.91 19.73 20.14
N PHE A 10 -27.05 19.46 18.85
CA PHE A 10 -26.37 18.33 18.23
C PHE A 10 -24.87 18.61 18.34
N LEU A 11 -24.23 18.10 19.39
CA LEU A 11 -22.80 17.83 19.39
C LEU A 11 -22.60 16.72 18.34
N THR A 12 -22.60 17.08 17.06
CA THR A 12 -22.07 16.20 16.04
C THR A 12 -20.60 16.08 16.39
N ALA A 13 -20.26 14.95 17.02
CA ALA A 13 -18.90 14.52 17.18
C ALA A 13 -18.27 14.64 15.80
N LEU A 14 -17.38 15.61 15.65
CA LEU A 14 -16.39 15.60 14.59
C LEU A 14 -15.46 14.43 14.93
N CYS A 15 -15.95 13.21 14.72
CA CYS A 15 -15.07 12.19 14.22
C CYS A 15 -14.71 12.73 12.84
N SER A 16 -13.61 13.49 12.76
CA SER A 16 -12.89 13.60 11.50
C SER A 16 -12.82 12.17 11.01
N ILE A 17 -13.52 11.87 9.91
CA ILE A 17 -13.35 10.62 9.20
C ILE A 17 -11.93 10.77 8.66
N ALA A 18 -10.94 10.52 9.52
CA ALA A 18 -9.61 10.17 9.09
C ALA A 18 -9.88 8.96 8.21
N GLN A 19 -9.78 9.18 6.90
CA GLN A 19 -9.94 8.15 5.89
C GLN A 19 -8.86 7.13 6.21
N CYS A 20 -9.21 6.14 7.03
CA CYS A 20 -8.30 5.07 7.38
C CYS A 20 -8.14 4.27 6.08
N SER A 21 -7.03 4.51 5.38
CA SER A 21 -6.62 3.73 4.24
C SER A 21 -6.35 2.32 4.75
N PHE A 22 -7.30 1.40 4.58
CA PHE A 22 -7.06 0.00 4.86
C PHE A 22 -6.39 -0.61 3.64
N LYS A 23 -5.12 -0.99 3.76
CA LYS A 23 -4.40 -1.67 2.68
C LYS A 23 -4.48 -3.16 2.92
N LYS A 24 -4.99 -3.90 1.94
CA LYS A 24 -4.91 -5.36 1.95
C LYS A 24 -3.70 -5.80 1.15
N TYR A 25 -2.80 -6.56 1.76
CA TYR A 25 -1.57 -7.03 1.13
C TYR A 25 -1.68 -8.47 0.64
N HIS A 26 -0.94 -8.82 -0.41
CA HIS A 26 -0.91 -10.14 -1.03
C HIS A 26 0.52 -10.52 -1.37
N PHE A 27 1.00 -11.65 -0.84
CA PHE A 27 2.34 -12.19 -1.11
C PHE A 27 2.30 -13.14 -2.30
N ILE A 28 3.25 -12.97 -3.21
CA ILE A 28 3.26 -13.63 -4.51
C ILE A 28 4.67 -14.11 -4.83
N ASP A 29 4.74 -15.22 -5.55
CA ASP A 29 5.97 -15.89 -6.01
C ASP A 29 6.88 -15.00 -6.86
N GLU A 30 8.10 -15.43 -7.11
CA GLU A 30 9.19 -14.53 -7.51
C GLU A 30 9.05 -13.90 -8.90
N LEU A 31 9.35 -12.60 -9.00
CA LEU A 31 9.57 -11.87 -10.26
C LEU A 31 10.66 -10.80 -10.10
N SER A 32 11.16 -10.28 -11.23
CA SER A 32 11.95 -9.05 -11.19
C SER A 32 11.06 -7.85 -10.85
N TRP A 33 11.60 -6.81 -10.23
CA TRP A 33 10.79 -5.71 -9.68
C TRP A 33 9.82 -5.10 -10.70
N LEU A 34 10.28 -4.84 -11.93
CA LEU A 34 9.42 -4.29 -13.00
C LEU A 34 8.28 -5.24 -13.40
N ASN A 35 8.55 -6.55 -13.43
CA ASN A 35 7.54 -7.56 -13.76
C ASN A 35 6.56 -7.76 -12.60
N ALA A 36 7.05 -7.71 -11.35
CA ALA A 36 6.23 -7.71 -10.15
C ALA A 36 5.29 -6.50 -10.12
N GLN A 37 5.79 -5.29 -10.42
CA GLN A 37 4.97 -4.08 -10.53
C GLN A 37 3.89 -4.22 -11.61
N THR A 38 4.27 -4.70 -12.79
CA THR A 38 3.34 -4.93 -13.90
C THR A 38 2.26 -5.94 -13.51
N TYR A 39 2.66 -7.00 -12.80
CA TYR A 39 1.73 -8.00 -12.28
C TYR A 39 0.76 -7.39 -11.27
N CYS A 40 1.25 -6.64 -10.28
CA CYS A 40 0.42 -6.02 -9.27
C CYS A 40 -0.56 -5.02 -9.88
N ARG A 41 -0.14 -4.17 -10.82
CA ARG A 41 -1.04 -3.23 -11.50
C ARG A 41 -2.09 -3.89 -12.39
N LYS A 42 -1.83 -5.11 -12.84
CA LYS A 42 -2.77 -5.88 -13.66
C LYS A 42 -3.87 -6.53 -12.82
N LEU A 43 -3.57 -6.95 -11.59
CA LEU A 43 -4.47 -7.78 -10.77
C LEU A 43 -4.92 -7.12 -9.46
N TYR A 44 -4.18 -6.11 -9.00
CA TYR A 44 -4.34 -5.38 -7.74
C TYR A 44 -4.21 -3.87 -8.01
N THR A 45 -3.83 -3.07 -7.00
CA THR A 45 -3.57 -1.64 -7.19
C THR A 45 -2.14 -1.40 -7.70
N ASP A 46 -1.14 -1.78 -6.90
CA ASP A 46 0.29 -1.70 -7.25
C ASP A 46 1.10 -2.59 -6.27
N LEU A 47 2.42 -2.58 -6.37
CA LEU A 47 3.32 -3.07 -5.32
C LEU A 47 3.08 -2.32 -4.01
N ALA A 48 3.25 -3.01 -2.89
CA ALA A 48 2.99 -2.49 -1.55
C ALA A 48 3.66 -1.13 -1.32
N THR A 49 2.87 -0.18 -0.84
CA THR A 49 3.34 1.15 -0.44
C THR A 49 3.16 1.31 1.06
N VAL A 50 4.16 1.90 1.74
CA VAL A 50 4.11 2.15 3.18
C VAL A 50 4.25 3.65 3.43
N SER A 51 3.13 4.29 3.76
CA SER A 51 3.07 5.73 3.97
C SER A 51 3.22 6.12 5.43
N ASP A 52 2.84 5.24 6.36
CA ASP A 52 2.92 5.44 7.80
C ASP A 52 3.09 4.13 8.58
N MET A 53 3.09 4.21 9.91
CA MET A 53 3.23 3.06 10.80
C MET A 53 2.01 2.14 10.79
N GLU A 54 0.82 2.64 10.47
CA GLU A 54 -0.40 1.84 10.39
C GLU A 54 -0.35 0.93 9.16
N ASP A 55 0.06 1.46 8.02
CA ASP A 55 0.35 0.67 6.82
C ASP A 55 1.36 -0.44 7.11
N MET A 56 2.44 -0.11 7.83
CA MET A 56 3.47 -1.08 8.20
C MET A 56 2.92 -2.18 9.11
N ASN A 57 2.12 -1.82 10.11
CA ASN A 57 1.52 -2.78 11.03
C ASN A 57 0.55 -3.74 10.30
N GLN A 58 -0.24 -3.25 9.36
CA GLN A 58 -1.13 -4.08 8.53
C GLN A 58 -0.32 -5.02 7.63
N LEU A 59 0.78 -4.52 7.07
CA LEU A 59 1.67 -5.30 6.23
C LEU A 59 2.34 -6.43 7.02
N LEU A 60 2.89 -6.14 8.20
CA LEU A 60 3.51 -7.14 9.09
C LEU A 60 2.52 -8.20 9.59
N GLN A 61 1.28 -7.82 9.87
CA GLN A 61 0.25 -8.78 10.25
C GLN A 61 -0.02 -9.77 9.12
N THR A 62 -0.08 -9.29 7.88
CA THR A 62 -0.25 -10.15 6.70
C THR A 62 1.00 -10.99 6.40
N ALA A 63 2.18 -10.41 6.64
CA ALA A 63 3.48 -11.05 6.40
C ALA A 63 3.69 -12.29 7.26
N LYS A 64 3.34 -12.25 8.56
CA LYS A 64 3.53 -13.38 9.49
C LYS A 64 2.87 -14.67 9.02
N ASP A 65 1.70 -14.56 8.38
CA ASP A 65 0.96 -15.73 7.90
C ASP A 65 1.45 -16.23 6.54
N SER A 66 2.25 -15.42 5.82
CA SER A 66 2.57 -15.63 4.40
C SER A 66 4.07 -15.85 4.15
N MET A 67 4.96 -15.07 4.77
CA MET A 67 6.39 -15.04 4.44
C MET A 67 7.15 -16.29 4.88
N GLU A 68 6.64 -17.08 5.84
CA GLU A 68 7.16 -18.42 6.13
C GLU A 68 7.12 -19.32 4.88
N GLU A 69 6.18 -19.08 3.95
CA GLU A 69 6.02 -19.82 2.69
C GLU A 69 6.84 -19.20 1.53
N PHE A 70 7.06 -17.88 1.53
CA PHE A 70 7.60 -17.12 0.39
C PHE A 70 9.05 -16.65 0.52
N GLY A 71 9.74 -16.98 1.62
CA GLY A 71 11.14 -16.64 1.85
C GLY A 71 11.38 -15.26 2.48
N ASP A 72 12.60 -15.05 2.98
CA ASP A 72 12.94 -14.01 3.96
C ASP A 72 12.79 -12.55 3.46
N LEU A 73 12.69 -12.30 2.14
CA LEU A 73 12.68 -10.95 1.56
C LEU A 73 11.70 -10.84 0.37
N ALA A 74 10.92 -9.75 0.31
CA ALA A 74 9.95 -9.51 -0.76
C ALA A 74 10.00 -8.07 -1.31
N TRP A 75 9.82 -7.90 -2.62
CA TRP A 75 9.76 -6.59 -3.27
C TRP A 75 8.58 -5.75 -2.76
N ILE A 76 8.85 -4.47 -2.52
CA ILE A 76 7.86 -3.42 -2.25
C ILE A 76 7.94 -2.31 -3.32
N GLY A 77 6.98 -1.39 -3.32
CA GLY A 77 6.80 -0.40 -4.38
C GLY A 77 7.81 0.76 -4.37
N LEU A 78 8.77 0.79 -3.45
CA LEU A 78 9.75 1.89 -3.37
C LEU A 78 10.85 1.73 -4.45
N ASN A 79 11.10 2.79 -5.20
CA ASN A 79 12.09 2.82 -6.30
C ASN A 79 13.00 4.05 -6.23
N PHE A 80 14.27 3.88 -6.59
CA PHE A 80 15.34 4.87 -6.50
C PHE A 80 15.18 6.12 -7.35
N LYS A 81 14.46 6.12 -8.49
CA LYS A 81 14.52 7.24 -9.45
C LYS A 81 14.36 8.62 -8.78
N ASN A 82 13.53 8.71 -7.73
CA ASN A 82 13.48 9.80 -6.75
C ASN A 82 13.20 9.31 -5.30
N TRP A 83 13.49 8.05 -4.96
CA TRP A 83 12.97 7.39 -3.74
C TRP A 83 11.45 7.51 -3.58
N THR A 84 10.75 7.34 -4.70
CA THR A 84 9.31 7.49 -4.81
C THR A 84 8.62 6.14 -4.78
N TRP A 85 7.46 6.08 -4.16
CA TRP A 85 6.58 4.92 -4.22
C TRP A 85 6.03 4.72 -5.62
N SER A 86 5.86 3.47 -6.04
CA SER A 86 5.40 3.10 -7.39
C SER A 86 4.07 3.74 -7.76
N PHE A 87 3.19 3.96 -6.79
CA PHE A 87 1.85 4.50 -6.99
C PHE A 87 1.76 6.04 -6.94
N SER A 88 2.84 6.76 -6.59
CA SER A 88 2.79 8.24 -6.47
C SER A 88 3.85 8.93 -7.33
N ASP A 89 3.42 9.86 -8.19
CA ASP A 89 4.30 10.78 -8.94
C ASP A 89 4.72 12.01 -8.11
N GLU A 90 4.18 12.19 -6.91
CA GLU A 90 4.54 13.27 -6.00
C GLU A 90 5.79 12.91 -5.20
N ASP A 91 6.70 13.89 -5.03
CA ASP A 91 7.85 13.82 -4.13
C ASP A 91 7.30 13.72 -2.69
N ASN A 92 7.01 12.48 -2.27
CA ASN A 92 6.65 12.11 -0.90
C ASN A 92 7.90 12.18 0.00
N GLU A 93 8.50 13.37 0.09
CA GLU A 93 9.71 13.68 0.86
C GLU A 93 9.53 13.48 2.38
N SER A 94 8.31 13.10 2.81
CA SER A 94 7.93 12.56 4.11
C SER A 94 6.95 11.39 3.86
N PHE A 95 6.98 10.22 4.54
CA PHE A 95 6.53 10.11 5.93
C PHE A 95 6.95 8.84 6.70
N TYR A 96 7.59 7.83 6.11
CA TYR A 96 8.02 6.63 6.86
C TYR A 96 9.21 5.94 6.19
N ARG A 97 10.19 5.51 7.00
CA ARG A 97 11.37 4.74 6.54
C ARG A 97 11.68 3.64 7.55
N ASN A 98 11.93 2.43 7.06
CA ASN A 98 12.30 1.30 7.91
C ASN A 98 13.52 0.55 7.36
N TRP A 99 14.54 1.30 6.94
CA TRP A 99 15.80 0.74 6.44
C TRP A 99 16.48 -0.16 7.49
N ASP A 100 17.07 -1.26 7.04
CA ASP A 100 17.97 -2.06 7.86
C ASP A 100 19.28 -1.31 8.14
N GLU A 101 20.07 -1.82 9.09
CA GLU A 101 21.36 -1.26 9.41
C GLU A 101 22.25 -1.18 8.15
N ARG A 102 22.78 0.03 7.90
CA ARG A 102 23.65 0.37 6.76
C ARG A 102 22.97 0.45 5.40
N GLN A 103 21.65 0.39 5.35
CA GLN A 103 20.88 0.53 4.11
C GLN A 103 20.30 1.95 3.96
N PRO A 104 20.04 2.41 2.72
CA PRO A 104 20.49 1.80 1.46
C PRO A 104 22.01 1.97 1.28
N ASP A 105 22.70 0.94 0.77
CA ASP A 105 24.17 0.97 0.58
C ASP A 105 24.59 1.09 -0.90
N ASN A 106 23.64 0.91 -1.82
CA ASN A 106 23.86 0.97 -3.26
C ASN A 106 25.11 0.20 -3.72
N PHE A 107 25.24 -1.04 -3.24
CA PHE A 107 26.36 -1.91 -3.53
C PHE A 107 26.54 -2.09 -5.04
N GLY A 108 27.74 -1.74 -5.53
CA GLY A 108 28.06 -1.79 -6.96
C GLY A 108 27.42 -0.69 -7.81
N GLY A 109 26.65 0.22 -7.22
CA GLY A 109 26.05 1.36 -7.91
C GLY A 109 24.81 1.03 -8.75
N ASP A 110 24.16 -0.12 -8.54
CA ASP A 110 23.03 -0.61 -9.34
C ASP A 110 21.89 -1.20 -8.48
N GLN A 111 21.77 -0.79 -7.21
CA GLN A 111 20.68 -1.22 -6.33
C GLN A 111 19.61 -0.13 -6.27
N MET A 112 18.59 -0.30 -7.09
CA MET A 112 17.62 0.75 -7.41
C MET A 112 16.19 0.41 -6.97
N CYS A 113 15.98 -0.80 -6.46
CA CYS A 113 14.68 -1.33 -6.05
C CYS A 113 14.75 -1.81 -4.60
N VAL A 114 13.62 -1.79 -3.89
CA VAL A 114 13.61 -2.08 -2.45
C VAL A 114 12.86 -3.36 -2.15
N LYS A 115 13.48 -4.21 -1.33
CA LYS A 115 12.87 -5.42 -0.74
C LYS A 115 12.75 -5.25 0.76
N MET A 116 11.80 -5.96 1.36
CA MET A 116 11.47 -5.90 2.77
C MET A 116 11.55 -7.29 3.38
N SER A 117 12.12 -7.39 4.58
CA SER A 117 12.15 -8.62 5.36
C SER A 117 10.85 -8.91 6.09
N GLU A 118 10.70 -10.13 6.62
CA GLU A 118 9.58 -10.49 7.49
C GLU A 118 9.44 -9.55 8.70
N GLY A 119 10.58 -9.11 9.26
CA GLY A 119 10.63 -8.11 10.33
C GLY A 119 10.30 -6.69 9.89
N GLY A 120 10.10 -6.49 8.59
CA GLY A 120 9.72 -5.22 7.99
C GLY A 120 10.86 -4.31 7.60
N LEU A 121 12.11 -4.73 7.79
CA LEU A 121 13.29 -3.92 7.50
C LEU A 121 13.59 -3.91 6.00
N TRP A 122 14.10 -2.79 5.50
CA TRP A 122 14.25 -2.54 4.06
C TRP A 122 15.72 -2.59 3.63
N GLU A 123 15.94 -3.17 2.45
CA GLU A 123 17.24 -3.21 1.76
C GLU A 123 17.06 -2.75 0.31
N ASP A 124 18.01 -1.98 -0.23
CA ASP A 124 18.08 -1.75 -1.67
C ASP A 124 18.74 -2.94 -2.39
N GLU A 125 18.30 -3.19 -3.62
CA GLU A 125 18.71 -4.35 -4.39
C GLU A 125 18.62 -4.12 -5.90
N GLN A 126 19.39 -4.90 -6.67
CA GLN A 126 19.36 -4.92 -8.13
C GLN A 126 17.98 -5.34 -8.64
N CYS A 127 17.30 -4.43 -9.35
CA CYS A 127 15.93 -4.61 -9.82
C CYS A 127 15.71 -5.84 -10.73
N SER A 128 16.78 -6.33 -11.37
CA SER A 128 16.74 -7.50 -12.25
C SER A 128 16.70 -8.83 -11.51
N LEU A 129 17.06 -8.85 -10.22
CA LEU A 129 16.99 -10.06 -9.41
C LEU A 129 15.52 -10.47 -9.19
N ARG A 130 15.31 -11.77 -9.04
CA ARG A 130 13.99 -12.33 -8.76
C ARG A 130 13.85 -12.47 -7.26
N ASN A 131 12.79 -11.90 -6.72
CA ASN A 131 12.36 -12.09 -5.34
C ASN A 131 10.84 -12.21 -5.32
N SER A 132 10.30 -12.84 -4.29
CA SER A 132 8.88 -12.75 -3.94
C SER A 132 8.47 -11.29 -3.85
N PHE A 133 7.19 -10.99 -3.97
CA PHE A 133 6.73 -9.60 -3.97
C PHE A 133 5.37 -9.41 -3.32
N ILE A 134 5.12 -8.18 -2.88
CA ILE A 134 3.91 -7.82 -2.14
C ILE A 134 3.09 -6.86 -3.01
N CYS A 135 1.89 -7.26 -3.40
CA CYS A 135 0.90 -6.35 -3.98
C CYS A 135 -0.01 -5.80 -2.89
N TYR A 136 -0.64 -4.64 -3.13
CA TYR A 136 -1.72 -4.15 -2.27
C TYR A 136 -3.00 -3.78 -3.05
N ASP A 137 -4.12 -3.90 -2.34
CA ASP A 137 -5.38 -3.25 -2.67
C ASP A 137 -5.58 -2.05 -1.75
N GLY A 138 -5.70 -0.84 -2.31
CA GLY A 138 -6.10 0.34 -1.55
C GLY A 138 -7.63 0.42 -1.48
N THR A 139 -8.22 0.46 -0.27
CA THR A 139 -9.68 0.66 -0.13
C THR A 139 -10.11 2.13 -0.26
N GLY A 140 -9.20 3.02 -0.63
CA GLY A 140 -9.45 4.47 -0.68
C GLY A 140 -10.13 4.97 -1.95
N ASP A 141 -10.15 4.18 -3.03
CA ASP A 141 -10.87 4.53 -4.25
C ASP A 141 -11.67 3.32 -4.70
N GLN A 142 -12.99 3.50 -4.75
CA GLN A 142 -13.92 2.45 -5.12
C GLN A 142 -13.66 2.04 -6.58
N ARG A 143 -12.87 0.97 -6.78
CA ARG A 143 -12.74 0.29 -8.08
C ARG A 143 -14.10 -0.16 -8.63
N PHE A 144 -15.12 -0.24 -7.76
CA PHE A 144 -16.50 -0.53 -8.08
C PHE A 144 -17.42 0.48 -7.40
N ILE A 145 -18.11 1.29 -8.18
CA ILE A 145 -19.18 2.16 -7.70
C ILE A 145 -20.45 1.31 -7.69
N TRP A 146 -21.06 1.14 -6.52
CA TRP A 146 -22.33 0.45 -6.43
C TRP A 146 -23.46 1.41 -6.80
N TYR A 147 -24.22 1.09 -7.84
CA TYR A 147 -25.39 1.88 -8.25
C TYR A 147 -26.64 1.32 -7.55
N GLU A 148 -27.30 2.15 -6.74
CA GLU A 148 -28.48 1.74 -5.97
C GLU A 148 -29.76 1.64 -6.83
N GLN A 149 -29.73 2.19 -8.05
CA GLN A 149 -30.83 2.04 -9.00
C GLN A 149 -30.70 0.73 -9.79
N GLU A 150 -31.82 0.04 -9.96
CA GLU A 150 -31.91 -1.09 -10.89
C GLU A 150 -31.85 -0.58 -12.34
N LEU A 151 -30.78 -0.93 -13.06
CA LEU A 151 -30.58 -0.62 -14.47
C LEU A 151 -30.76 -1.87 -15.32
N THR A 152 -31.15 -1.69 -16.58
CA THR A 152 -31.04 -2.79 -17.56
C THR A 152 -29.56 -3.04 -17.89
N TRP A 153 -29.24 -4.20 -18.46
CA TRP A 153 -27.85 -4.52 -18.80
C TRP A 153 -27.26 -3.54 -19.81
N ASP A 154 -28.06 -3.11 -20.79
CA ASP A 154 -27.63 -2.13 -21.80
C ASP A 154 -27.40 -0.75 -21.17
N ASP A 155 -28.24 -0.32 -20.23
CA ASP A 155 -28.09 0.97 -19.54
C ASP A 155 -26.91 0.98 -18.55
N ALA A 156 -26.56 -0.16 -17.96
CA ALA A 156 -25.46 -0.29 -17.00
C ALA A 156 -24.06 -0.25 -17.66
N GLN A 157 -24.00 -0.28 -18.99
CA GLN A 157 -22.76 -0.26 -19.76
C GLN A 157 -22.46 1.08 -20.44
N LEU A 158 -23.43 2.01 -20.41
CA LEU A 158 -23.33 3.36 -20.97
C LEU A 158 -22.81 4.34 -19.92
#